data_AF-A0A520DEE9-F1
#
_entry.id   AF-A0A520DEE9-F1
#
_cell.length_a   1.000
_cell.length_b   1.000
_cell.length_c   1.000
_cell.angle_alpha   90.00
_cell.angle_beta   90.00
_cell.angle_gamma   90.00
#
_symmetry.space_group_name_H-M   'P 1'
#
loop_
_entity.id
_entity.type
_entity.pdbx_description
1 polymer ?
#
loop_
_entity_poly.entity_id
_entity_poly.type
_entity_poly.pdbx_seq_one_letter_code
_entity_poly.pdbx_strand_id
1 'polypeptide(L)' 'TLTGSVLPIGGVKEKIIAAHRSGLKEIILPKRNQADLEEDVPESIRKDMKTMKIY' A
#
# COMPACT_ATOMS: atom_id res chain seq x y z
N THR A 1 -9.33 -11.01 13.51
CA THR A 1 -9.29 -11.75 14.79
C THR A 1 -9.32 -10.76 15.94
N LEU A 2 -9.83 -11.15 17.11
CA LEU A 2 -9.85 -10.36 18.34
C LEU A 2 -8.45 -10.08 18.95
N THR A 3 -7.39 -10.17 18.14
CA THR A 3 -5.97 -10.13 18.54
C THR A 3 -5.16 -9.04 17.83
N GLY A 4 -5.83 -8.09 17.16
CA GLY A 4 -5.14 -6.96 16.50
C GLY A 4 -4.28 -7.33 15.29
N SER A 5 -4.48 -8.51 14.70
CA SER A 5 -3.71 -8.94 13.53
C SER A 5 -4.17 -8.23 12.26
N VAL A 6 -3.25 -7.57 11.56
CA VAL A 6 -3.54 -6.92 10.28
C VAL A 6 -3.64 -8.00 9.20
N LEU A 7 -4.81 -8.07 8.57
CA LEU A 7 -5.06 -8.98 7.45
C LEU A 7 -4.57 -8.35 6.14
N PRO A 8 -4.10 -9.18 5.19
CA PRO A 8 -3.79 -8.68 3.86
C PRO A 8 -5.06 -8.17 3.18
N ILE A 9 -4.89 -7.12 2.39
CA ILE A 9 -5.96 -6.53 1.59
C ILE A 9 -5.72 -6.84 0.11
N GLY A 10 -6.80 -7.13 -0.63
CA GLY A 10 -6.76 -7.13 -2.09
C GLY A 10 -6.83 -5.72 -2.68
N GLY A 11 -6.43 -5.57 -3.94
CA GLY A 11 -6.56 -4.31 -4.68
C GLY A 11 -5.60 -3.21 -4.21
N VAL A 12 -4.36 -3.58 -3.85
CA VAL A 12 -3.32 -2.64 -3.40
C VAL A 12 -3.01 -1.60 -4.48
N LYS A 13 -2.99 -2.03 -5.74
CA LYS A 13 -2.75 -1.19 -6.91
C LYS A 13 -3.79 -0.09 -7.08
N GLU A 14 -5.08 -0.44 -7.09
CA GLU A 14 -6.16 0.53 -7.24
C GLU A 14 -6.15 1.56 -6.11
N LYS A 15 -5.90 1.12 -4.87
CA LYS A 15 -5.80 2.02 -3.71
C LYS A 15 -4.64 3.01 -3.86
N ILE A 16 -3.50 2.56 -4.38
CA ILE A 16 -2.33 3.41 -4.58
C ILE A 16 -2.53 4.39 -5.72
N ILE A 17 -3.10 3.95 -6.85
CA ILE A 17 -3.43 4.83 -7.98
C ILE A 17 -4.46 5.88 -7.55
N ALA A 18 -5.47 5.48 -6.76
CA ALA A 18 -6.45 6.40 -6.21
C ALA A 18 -5.82 7.39 -5.23
N ALA A 19 -4.92 6.93 -4.36
CA ALA A 19 -4.20 7.78 -3.42
C ALA A 19 -3.32 8.80 -4.14
N HIS A 20 -2.52 8.37 -5.12
CA HIS A 20 -1.69 9.24 -5.93
C HIS A 20 -2.52 10.26 -6.72
N ARG A 21 -3.64 9.82 -7.34
CA ARG A 21 -4.59 10.73 -8.01
C ARG A 21 -5.24 11.74 -7.06
N SER A 22 -5.42 11.37 -5.80
CA SER A 22 -5.95 12.25 -4.75
C SER A 22 -4.87 13.15 -4.14
N GLY A 23 -3.63 13.07 -4.62
CA GLY A 23 -2.50 13.82 -4.06
C GLY A 23 -2.02 13.33 -2.69
N LEU A 24 -2.45 12.13 -2.28
CA LEU A 24 -2.01 11.52 -1.03
C LEU A 24 -0.59 10.98 -1.23
N LYS A 25 0.34 11.53 -0.46
CA LYS A 25 1.75 11.15 -0.49
C LYS A 25 2.11 10.07 0.52
N GLU A 26 1.22 9.73 1.44
CA GLU A 26 1.51 8.77 2.51
C GLU A 26 0.45 7.68 2.55
N ILE A 27 0.89 6.43 2.58
CA ILE A 27 0.01 5.26 2.63
C ILE A 27 0.52 4.25 3.65
N ILE A 28 -0.42 3.69 4.40
CA ILE A 28 -0.15 2.71 5.44
C ILE A 28 -0.64 1.34 4.95
N LEU A 29 0.25 0.35 4.97
CA LEU A 29 0.03 -0.95 4.35
C LEU A 29 0.45 -2.09 5.29
N PRO A 30 -0.23 -3.25 5.24
CA PRO A 30 0.25 -4.46 5.90
C PRO A 30 1.58 -4.90 5.29
N LYS A 31 2.52 -5.39 6.13
CA LYS A 31 3.80 -5.93 5.64
C LYS A 31 3.63 -7.05 4.61
N ARG A 32 2.54 -7.83 4.70
CA ARG A 32 2.22 -8.91 3.76
C ARG A 32 1.89 -8.45 2.34
N ASN A 33 1.41 -7.22 2.16
CA ASN A 33 1.08 -6.66 0.85
C ASN A 33 2.26 -5.97 0.15
N GLN A 34 3.46 -6.07 0.73
CA GLN A 34 4.65 -5.48 0.12
C GLN A 34 4.98 -6.15 -1.22
N ALA A 35 4.80 -7.46 -1.34
CA ALA A 35 5.04 -8.19 -2.59
C ALA A 35 4.11 -7.69 -3.72
N ASP A 36 2.82 -7.54 -3.45
CA ASP A 36 1.86 -6.96 -4.41
C ASP A 36 2.24 -5.52 -4.77
N LEU A 37 2.64 -4.72 -3.78
CA LEU A 37 3.10 -3.36 -4.04
C LEU A 37 4.31 -3.39 -4.99
N GLU A 38 5.22 -4.35 -4.81
CA GLU A 38 6.45 -4.56 -5.57
C GLU A 38 6.28 -5.16 -6.98
N GLU A 39 5.17 -5.82 -7.27
CA GLU A 39 4.82 -6.28 -8.62
C GLU A 39 3.84 -5.35 -9.36
N ASP A 40 2.78 -4.89 -8.70
CA ASP A 40 1.65 -4.25 -9.39
C ASP A 40 1.79 -2.75 -9.62
N VAL A 41 2.61 -2.06 -8.81
CA VAL A 41 2.71 -0.60 -8.83
C VAL A 41 3.99 -0.14 -9.54
N PRO A 42 3.95 0.73 -10.55
CA PRO A 42 5.17 1.22 -11.18
C PRO A 42 6.05 2.04 -10.22
N GLU A 43 7.37 1.96 -10.41
CA GLU A 43 8.38 2.59 -9.53
C GLU A 43 8.21 4.11 -9.42
N SER A 44 7.72 4.77 -10.48
CA SER A 44 7.42 6.20 -10.49
C SER A 44 6.40 6.62 -9.42
N ILE A 45 5.38 5.80 -9.19
CA ILE A 45 4.35 6.07 -8.15
C ILE A 45 4.89 5.71 -6.77
N ARG A 46 5.66 4.62 -6.66
CA ARG A 46 6.29 4.23 -5.39
C ARG A 46 7.29 5.26 -4.88
N LYS A 47 7.99 5.94 -5.77
CA LYS A 47 8.98 6.96 -5.41
C LYS A 47 8.33 8.26 -4.94
N ASP A 48 7.13 8.55 -5.44
CA ASP A 48 6.35 9.72 -5.05
C ASP A 48 5.56 9.49 -3.74
N MET A 49 5.38 8.23 -3.34
CA MET A 49 4.61 7.85 -2.15
C MET A 49 5.48 7.30 -1.01
N LYS A 50 5.27 7.84 0.19
CA LYS A 50 5.81 7.36 1.44
C LYS A 50 4.96 6.20 1.96
N THR A 51 5.57 5.02 2.08
CA THR A 51 4.89 3.81 2.57
C THR A 51 5.27 3.54 4.03
N MET A 52 4.29 3.47 4.93
CA MET A 52 4.49 3.08 6.33
C MET A 52 3.93 1.67 6.55
N LYS A 53 4.70 0.82 7.22
CA LYS A 53 4.39 -0.62 7.35
C LYS A 53 3.84 -0.90 8.74
N ILE A 54 2.72 -1.62 8.79
CA ILE A 54 2.13 -2.15 10.03
C ILE A 54 2.21 -3.67 10.04
N TYR A 55 2.50 -4.22 11.23
CA TYR A 55 2.75 -5.63 11.51
C TYR A 55 1.50 -6.50 11.39
#